data_AF-A0A529TZB7-F1
#
_entry.id   AF-A0A529TZB7-F1
#
_cell.length_a   1.000
_cell.length_b   1.000
_cell.length_c   1.000
_cell.angle_alpha   90.00
_cell.angle_beta   90.00
_cell.angle_gamma   90.00
#
_symmetry.space_group_name_H-M   'P 1'
#
loop_
_entity.id
_entity.type
_entity.pdbx_description
1 polymer ?
#
loop_
_entity_poly.entity_id
_entity_poly.type
_entity_poly.pdbx_seq_one_letter_code
_entity_poly.pdbx_strand_id
1 'polypeptide(L)' 'REAHKKIEARRLEAKDRTPLSANDPNIVAVAADFTVEGENLPVFDLDDTKSIADFVEHITGLGTQTK' A
#
# COMPACT_ATOMS: atom_id res chain seq x y z
N ARG A 1 7.53 -10.08 13.04
CA ARG A 1 7.37 -9.05 11.98
C ARG A 1 8.62 -9.07 11.13
N GLU A 2 8.48 -9.19 9.81
CA GLU A 2 9.62 -9.17 8.89
C GLU A 2 9.92 -7.74 8.43
N ALA A 3 11.17 -7.49 8.04
CA ALA A 3 11.71 -6.17 7.67
C ALA A 3 11.40 -5.76 6.21
N HIS A 4 10.59 -6.55 5.49
CA HIS A 4 10.25 -6.26 4.11
C HIS A 4 9.20 -5.15 4.02
N LYS A 5 9.34 -4.28 3.02
CA LYS A 5 8.34 -3.26 2.67
C LYS A 5 7.02 -3.93 2.29
N LYS A 6 5.89 -3.33 2.67
CA LYS A 6 4.54 -3.90 2.55
C LYS A 6 3.54 -2.85 2.08
N ILE A 7 2.50 -3.31 1.40
CA ILE A 7 1.29 -2.52 1.18
C ILE A 7 0.21 -3.08 2.13
N GLU A 8 -0.42 -2.21 2.90
CA GLU A 8 -1.52 -2.60 3.78
C GLU A 8 -2.83 -2.66 2.99
N ALA A 9 -3.48 -3.83 2.96
CA ALA A 9 -4.82 -3.94 2.40
C ALA A 9 -5.87 -3.64 3.48
N ARG A 10 -6.73 -2.64 3.25
CA ARG A 10 -7.84 -2.26 4.14
C ARG A 10 -9.18 -2.55 3.48
N ARG A 11 -9.99 -3.39 4.11
CA ARG A 11 -11.33 -3.74 3.62
C ARG A 11 -12.42 -3.37 4.61
N LEU A 12 -13.59 -2.95 4.12
CA LEU A 12 -14.76 -2.75 4.98
C LEU A 12 -15.20 -4.03 5.70
N GLU A 13 -15.03 -5.18 5.04
CA GLU A 13 -15.39 -6.52 5.56
C GLU A 13 -14.35 -7.11 6.54
N ALA A 14 -13.21 -6.44 6.75
CA ALA A 14 -12.18 -6.95 7.63
C ALA A 14 -12.67 -7.01 9.09
N LYS A 15 -12.37 -8.12 9.78
CA LYS A 15 -12.71 -8.31 11.20
C LYS A 15 -12.05 -7.29 12.11
N ASP A 16 -10.83 -6.87 11.75
CA ASP A 16 -10.08 -5.81 12.41
C ASP A 16 -9.68 -4.78 11.34
N ARG A 17 -9.98 -3.52 11.64
CA ARG A 17 -9.74 -2.37 10.77
C ARG A 17 -8.75 -1.38 11.38
N THR A 18 -8.08 -1.77 12.46
CA THR A 18 -7.03 -0.99 13.10
C THR A 18 -5.90 -0.76 12.10
N PRO A 19 -5.54 0.49 11.78
CA PRO A 19 -4.48 0.78 10.82
C PRO A 19 -3.15 0.14 11.23
N LEU A 20 -2.61 -0.71 10.36
CA LEU A 20 -1.31 -1.33 10.58
C LEU A 20 -0.17 -0.31 10.36
N SER A 21 -0.35 0.61 9.42
CA SER A 21 0.61 1.68 9.08
C SER A 21 1.01 2.52 10.29
N ALA A 22 0.09 2.77 11.21
CA ALA A 22 0.34 3.54 12.43
C ALA A 22 1.44 2.92 13.32
N ASN A 23 1.65 1.60 13.21
CA ASN A 23 2.57 0.86 14.07
C ASN A 23 3.67 0.14 13.29
N ASP A 24 3.62 0.06 11.95
CA ASP A 24 4.65 -0.59 11.12
C ASP A 24 5.34 0.40 10.18
N PRO A 25 6.61 0.78 10.44
CA PRO A 25 7.34 1.66 9.53
C PRO A 25 7.65 1.00 8.18
N ASN A 26 7.48 -0.32 8.05
CA ASN A 26 7.68 -1.01 6.79
C ASN A 26 6.42 -1.03 5.91
N ILE A 27 5.28 -0.53 6.39
CA ILE A 27 4.14 -0.26 5.52
C ILE A 27 4.42 1.03 4.78
N VAL A 28 4.47 0.94 3.45
CA VAL A 28 4.90 2.02 2.56
C VAL A 28 3.76 2.54 1.68
N ALA A 29 2.62 1.86 1.68
CA ALA A 29 1.38 2.29 1.02
C ALA A 29 0.17 1.56 1.62
N VAL A 30 -1.03 2.06 1.30
CA VAL A 30 -2.32 1.46 1.64
C VAL A 30 -3.09 1.18 0.35
N ALA A 31 -3.77 0.05 0.26
CA ALA A 31 -4.75 -0.25 -0.78
C ALA A 31 -6.10 -0.53 -0.10
N ALA A 32 -7.16 0.21 -0.46
CA ALA A 32 -8.43 0.17 0.26
C ALA A 32 -9.64 0.08 -0.67
N ASP A 33 -10.69 -0.63 -0.24
CA ASP A 33 -12.00 -0.69 -0.92
C ASP A 33 -12.97 0.43 -0.46
N PHE A 34 -12.43 1.43 0.24
CA PHE A 34 -13.15 2.60 0.73
C PHE A 34 -12.22 3.82 0.76
N THR A 35 -12.80 5.03 0.79
CA THR A 35 -12.04 6.28 0.94
C THR A 35 -11.32 6.31 2.28
N VAL A 36 -9.99 6.45 2.25
CA VAL A 36 -9.16 6.61 3.46
C VAL A 36 -8.85 8.09 3.67
N GLU A 37 -9.25 8.64 4.82
CA GLU A 37 -8.97 10.03 5.20
C GLU A 37 -7.79 10.12 6.17
N GLY A 38 -7.01 11.20 6.09
CA GLY A 38 -5.96 11.52 7.06
C GLY A 38 -4.72 10.62 7.03
N GLU A 39 -4.53 9.83 5.96
CA GLU A 39 -3.36 8.98 5.75
C GLU A 39 -2.22 9.77 5.08
N ASN A 40 -0.98 9.52 5.52
CA ASN A 40 0.22 10.17 4.97
C ASN A 40 0.98 9.29 3.97
N LEU A 41 0.60 8.01 3.88
CA LEU A 41 1.10 7.08 2.88
C LEU A 41 0.30 7.19 1.57
N PRO A 42 0.89 6.83 0.42
CA PRO A 42 0.13 6.63 -0.81
C PRO A 42 -1.04 5.68 -0.56
N VAL A 43 -2.23 6.09 -1.01
CA VAL A 43 -3.45 5.28 -0.94
C VAL A 43 -3.91 4.96 -2.35
N PHE A 44 -4.17 3.68 -2.61
CA PHE A 44 -4.72 3.18 -3.86
C PHE A 44 -6.12 2.63 -3.63
N ASP A 45 -6.95 2.69 -4.66
CA ASP A 45 -8.11 1.80 -4.74
C ASP A 45 -7.61 0.35 -4.78
N LEU A 46 -8.30 -0.55 -4.07
CA LEU A 46 -7.87 -1.94 -3.92
C LEU A 46 -7.79 -2.69 -5.27
N ASP A 47 -8.62 -2.31 -6.23
CA ASP A 47 -8.68 -2.91 -7.56
C ASP A 47 -7.85 -2.14 -8.61
N ASP A 48 -7.19 -1.04 -8.23
CA ASP A 48 -6.24 -0.32 -9.10
C ASP A 48 -4.88 -1.03 -9.16
N THR A 49 -4.92 -2.26 -9.68
CA THR A 49 -3.77 -3.15 -9.87
C THR A 49 -2.66 -2.52 -10.70
N LYS A 50 -3.00 -1.61 -11.64
CA LYS A 50 -2.02 -0.93 -12.48
C LYS A 50 -1.17 0.04 -11.65
N SER A 51 -1.80 0.96 -10.93
CA SER A 51 -1.06 1.92 -10.10
C SER A 51 -0.29 1.23 -8.98
N ILE A 52 -0.83 0.14 -8.42
CA ILE A 52 -0.12 -0.69 -7.42
C ILE A 52 1.13 -1.34 -8.04
N ALA A 53 1.03 -1.91 -9.24
CA ALA A 53 2.17 -2.50 -9.93
C ALA A 53 3.25 -1.45 -10.24
N ASP A 54 2.85 -0.29 -10.78
CA ASP A 54 3.76 0.82 -11.06
C ASP A 54 4.48 1.29 -9.78
N PHE A 55 3.77 1.37 -8.65
CA PHE A 55 4.35 1.70 -7.35
C PHE A 55 5.37 0.65 -6.87
N VAL A 56 5.03 -0.65 -7.01
CA VAL A 56 5.92 -1.75 -6.64
C VAL A 56 7.20 -1.72 -7.47
N GLU A 57 7.09 -1.55 -8.78
CA GLU A 57 8.24 -1.43 -9.69
C GLU A 57 9.13 -0.25 -9.31
N HIS A 58 8.52 0.90 -9.01
CA HIS A 58 9.25 2.11 -8.61
C HIS A 58 10.00 1.92 -7.29
N ILE A 59 9.34 1.45 -6.23
CA ILE A 59 9.92 1.38 -4.88
C ILE A 59 10.97 0.27 -4.71
N THR A 60 10.92 -0.74 -5.58
CA THR A 60 11.90 -1.83 -5.66
C THR A 60 13.01 -1.57 -6.67
N GLY A 61 12.86 -0.58 -7.55
CA GLY A 61 13.79 -0.29 -8.64
C GLY A 61 13.76 -1.33 -9.77
N LEU A 62 12.70 -2.13 -9.85
CA LEU A 62 12.51 -3.16 -10.88
C LEU A 62 11.87 -2.63 -12.16
N GLY A 63 11.34 -1.40 -12.13
CA GLY A 63 10.76 -0.75 -13.30
C GLY A 63 11.77 -0.55 -14.44
N THR A 64 11.28 -0.70 -15.67
CA THR A 64 12.12 -0.58 -16.87
C THR A 64 12.77 0.81 -16.93
N GLN A 65 14.10 0.86 -16.79
CA GLN A 65 14.85 2.09 -17.03
C GLN A 65 14.78 2.39 -18.53
N THR A 66 13.97 3.37 -18.93
CA THR A 66 14.04 3.90 -20.29
C THR A 66 15.43 4.50 -20.48
N LYS A 67 16.26 3.85 -21.28
CA LYS A 67 17.57 4.37 -21.71
C LYS A 67 17.43 5.63 -22.54
#